data_AF-A0AAV0VVD2-F1
#
_entry.id   AF-A0AAV0VVD2-F1
#
_cell.length_a   1.000
_cell.length_b   1.000
_cell.length_c   1.000
_cell.angle_alpha   90.00
_cell.angle_beta   90.00
_cell.angle_gamma   90.00
#
_symmetry.space_group_name_H-M   'P 1'
#
loop_
_entity.id
_entity.type
_entity.pdbx_description
1 polymer ?
#
loop_
_entity_poly.entity_id
_entity_poly.type
_entity_poly.pdbx_seq_one_letter_code
_entity_poly.pdbx_strand_id
1 'polypeptide(L)'
;MDQLDVEIKLPRLNVNQKNRPNPSNINNCEDYYKITIFIPLLDSIIEDLKRRFYGQENQTIQTLTYFIPKNLTKWSQNINSTISTNIMVQKIKTSYTFLQVSDVLLMSEIDLWIQKWHSYDLKSQSVPENVFHALEECCETIYPTIKSLLIILAALPISTASAERSFSTLRRLKTWMRSRMGEERLTSLALLNTHRDISIDIEKIIDRFAAGKKRTIKLLL
;
A
#
# COMPACT_ATOMS: atom_id res chain seq x y z
N MET A 1 -12.43 -8.49 29.16
CA MET A 1 -13.26 -7.33 28.78
C MET A 1 -13.90 -6.87 30.06
N ASP A 2 -13.53 -5.68 30.54
CA ASP A 2 -14.18 -5.09 31.70
C ASP A 2 -15.67 -4.97 31.40
N GLN A 3 -16.52 -5.44 32.31
CA GLN A 3 -17.96 -5.24 32.22
C GLN A 3 -18.21 -3.73 32.28
N LEU A 4 -18.51 -3.14 31.13
CA LEU A 4 -19.04 -1.79 31.08
C LEU A 4 -20.33 -1.80 31.92
N ASP A 5 -20.38 -0.95 32.94
CA ASP A 5 -21.49 -0.84 33.90
C ASP A 5 -22.70 -0.12 33.25
N VAL A 6 -23.11 -0.61 32.09
CA VAL A 6 -24.11 -0.02 31.20
C VAL A 6 -25.16 -1.08 30.89
N GLU A 7 -26.38 -0.89 31.39
CA GLU A 7 -27.52 -1.74 31.05
C GLU A 7 -27.92 -1.58 29.58
N ILE A 8 -27.77 -2.63 28.79
CA ILE A 8 -28.20 -2.66 27.39
C ILE A 8 -29.73 -2.75 27.34
N LYS A 9 -30.39 -1.65 26.97
CA LYS A 9 -31.85 -1.59 26.81
C LYS A 9 -32.27 -1.38 25.36
N LEU A 10 -33.45 -1.88 25.02
CA LEU A 10 -34.04 -1.74 23.71
C LEU A 10 -34.56 -0.30 23.52
N PRO A 11 -34.22 0.39 22.42
CA PRO A 11 -34.79 1.70 22.14
C PRO A 11 -36.28 1.56 21.80
N ARG A 12 -37.04 2.63 22.02
CA ARG A 12 -38.48 2.64 21.71
C ARG A 12 -38.72 2.39 20.22
N LEU A 13 -39.49 1.35 19.92
CA LEU A 13 -39.96 1.02 18.57
C LEU A 13 -41.37 1.57 18.36
N ASN A 14 -41.60 2.18 17.21
CA ASN A 14 -42.92 2.67 16.80
C ASN A 14 -43.38 1.90 15.57
N VAL A 15 -44.69 1.76 15.38
CA VAL A 15 -45.28 1.07 14.23
C VAL A 15 -44.78 1.64 12.90
N ASN A 16 -44.66 2.98 12.82
CA ASN A 16 -44.11 3.68 11.67
C ASN A 16 -42.79 4.37 12.03
N GLN A 17 -41.69 3.87 11.49
CA GLN A 17 -40.37 4.48 11.55
C GLN A 17 -39.81 4.59 10.12
N LYS A 18 -39.56 5.83 9.66
CA LYS A 18 -39.04 6.10 8.30
C LYS A 18 -37.52 6.32 8.26
N ASN A 19 -36.96 6.90 9.32
CA ASN A 19 -35.56 7.37 9.34
C ASN A 19 -34.61 6.44 10.11
N ARG A 20 -35.10 5.29 10.60
CA ARG A 20 -34.31 4.30 11.35
C ARG A 20 -34.75 2.89 10.98
N PRO A 21 -33.84 1.90 11.03
CA PRO A 21 -34.23 0.51 10.86
C PRO A 21 -35.26 0.10 11.93
N ASN A 22 -36.35 -0.52 11.49
CA ASN A 22 -37.43 -1.01 12.34
C ASN A 22 -37.61 -2.53 12.11
N PRO A 23 -36.69 -3.37 12.62
CA PRO A 23 -36.79 -4.80 12.41
C PRO A 23 -38.03 -5.36 13.12
N SER A 24 -38.86 -6.09 12.39
CA SER A 24 -39.98 -6.86 12.97
C SER A 24 -39.46 -8.17 13.59
N ASN A 25 -40.08 -8.63 14.67
CA ASN A 25 -39.75 -9.86 15.41
C ASN A 25 -38.34 -9.88 16.05
N ILE A 26 -38.09 -8.95 16.97
CA ILE A 26 -36.88 -8.94 17.80
C ILE A 26 -37.18 -9.68 19.11
N ASN A 27 -36.40 -10.73 19.41
CA ASN A 27 -36.56 -11.49 20.65
C ASN A 27 -35.78 -10.86 21.80
N ASN A 28 -34.55 -10.37 21.55
CA ASN A 28 -33.65 -9.83 22.55
C ASN A 28 -33.01 -8.47 22.14
N CYS A 29 -32.52 -7.70 23.12
CA CYS A 29 -31.82 -6.43 22.86
C CYS A 29 -30.59 -6.61 21.96
N GLU A 30 -29.89 -7.73 22.11
CA GLU A 30 -28.72 -8.07 21.30
C GLU A 30 -29.07 -8.20 19.81
N ASP A 31 -30.17 -8.88 19.49
CA ASP A 31 -30.63 -9.05 18.10
C ASP A 31 -30.94 -7.70 17.44
N TYR A 32 -31.54 -6.76 18.20
CA TYR A 32 -31.79 -5.41 17.72
C TYR A 32 -30.49 -4.72 17.29
N TYR A 33 -29.50 -4.65 18.18
CA TYR A 33 -28.24 -3.97 17.88
C TYR A 33 -27.41 -4.70 16.83
N LYS A 34 -27.51 -6.04 16.77
CA LYS A 34 -26.89 -6.84 15.72
C LYS A 34 -27.42 -6.46 14.33
N ILE A 35 -28.75 -6.38 14.17
CA ILE A 35 -29.39 -6.07 12.89
C ILE A 35 -29.23 -4.60 12.52
N THR A 36 -29.38 -3.68 13.49
CA THR A 36 -29.45 -2.25 13.21
C THR A 36 -28.10 -1.55 13.16
N ILE A 37 -27.09 -2.06 13.87
CA ILE A 37 -25.77 -1.44 13.97
C ILE A 37 -24.68 -2.37 13.43
N PHE A 38 -24.56 -3.58 13.99
CA PHE A 38 -23.39 -4.42 13.74
C PHE A 38 -23.31 -4.92 12.30
N ILE A 39 -24.40 -5.46 11.75
CA ILE A 39 -24.44 -5.93 10.36
C ILE A 39 -24.20 -4.78 9.38
N PRO A 40 -24.92 -3.63 9.45
CA PRO A 40 -24.65 -2.49 8.57
C PRO A 40 -23.22 -1.95 8.68
N LEU A 41 -22.64 -1.94 9.88
CA LEU A 41 -21.25 -1.56 10.09
C LEU A 41 -20.30 -2.54 9.39
N LEU A 42 -20.51 -3.84 9.57
CA LEU A 42 -19.71 -4.87 8.88
C LEU A 42 -19.84 -4.77 7.37
N ASP A 43 -21.05 -4.59 6.84
CA ASP A 43 -21.28 -4.42 5.41
C ASP A 43 -20.55 -3.17 4.89
N SER A 44 -20.60 -2.05 5.63
CA SER A 44 -19.85 -0.84 5.29
C SER A 44 -18.34 -1.08 5.30
N ILE A 45 -17.81 -1.79 6.29
CA ILE A 45 -16.37 -2.12 6.36
C ILE A 45 -15.98 -3.02 5.18
N ILE A 46 -16.79 -4.04 4.87
CA ILE A 46 -16.56 -4.93 3.73
C ILE A 46 -16.58 -4.13 2.43
N GLU A 47 -17.55 -3.25 2.24
CA GLU A 47 -17.65 -2.41 1.05
C GLU A 47 -16.48 -1.44 0.93
N ASP A 48 -16.06 -0.83 2.03
CA ASP A 48 -14.87 0.04 2.07
C ASP A 48 -13.60 -0.74 1.72
N LEU A 49 -13.44 -1.96 2.23
CA LEU A 49 -12.32 -2.84 1.85
C LEU A 49 -12.40 -3.24 0.38
N LYS A 50 -13.59 -3.56 -0.14
CA LYS A 50 -13.77 -3.90 -1.55
C LYS A 50 -13.44 -2.71 -2.45
N ARG A 51 -13.97 -1.53 -2.15
CA ARG A 51 -13.66 -0.29 -2.86
C ARG A 51 -12.17 0.01 -2.81
N ARG A 52 -11.54 -0.19 -1.64
CA ARG A 52 -10.11 0.03 -1.46
C ARG A 52 -9.24 -0.96 -2.23
N PHE A 53 -9.56 -2.26 -2.30
CA PHE A 53 -8.65 -3.26 -2.90
C PHE A 53 -9.05 -3.74 -4.30
N TYR A 54 -10.34 -3.72 -4.65
CA TYR A 54 -10.86 -4.16 -5.95
C TYR A 54 -11.21 -3.00 -6.90
N GLY A 55 -11.04 -1.75 -6.46
CA GLY A 55 -11.17 -0.58 -7.33
C GLY A 55 -10.24 -0.64 -8.55
N GLN A 56 -10.65 -0.03 -9.65
CA GLN A 56 -9.94 -0.07 -10.94
C GLN A 56 -8.45 0.25 -10.83
N GLU A 57 -8.09 1.24 -10.01
CA GLU A 57 -6.70 1.64 -9.79
C GLU A 57 -5.86 0.52 -9.17
N ASN A 58 -6.42 -0.23 -8.21
CA ASN A 58 -5.72 -1.31 -7.53
C ASN A 58 -5.71 -2.63 -8.33
N GLN A 59 -6.56 -2.78 -9.35
CA GLN A 59 -6.47 -3.90 -10.28
C GLN A 59 -5.16 -3.90 -11.07
N THR A 60 -4.60 -2.72 -11.35
CA THR A 60 -3.29 -2.59 -12.01
C THR A 60 -2.16 -3.11 -11.12
N ILE A 61 -2.23 -2.82 -9.81
CA ILE A 61 -1.29 -3.31 -8.79
C ILE A 61 -1.47 -4.81 -8.60
N GLN A 62 -2.71 -5.30 -8.54
CA GLN A 62 -3.01 -6.72 -8.46
C GLN A 62 -2.42 -7.47 -9.66
N THR A 63 -2.48 -6.88 -10.86
CA THR A 63 -1.85 -7.47 -12.05
C THR A 63 -0.33 -7.63 -11.86
N LEU A 64 0.34 -6.65 -11.24
CA LEU A 64 1.77 -6.78 -10.91
C LEU A 64 2.05 -7.88 -9.88
N THR A 65 1.15 -8.09 -8.91
CA THR A 65 1.37 -9.12 -7.87
C THR A 65 1.44 -10.54 -8.42
N TYR A 66 0.92 -10.80 -9.63
CA TYR A 66 1.07 -12.09 -10.30
C TYR A 66 2.51 -12.38 -10.73
N PHE A 67 3.38 -11.37 -10.86
CA PHE A 67 4.79 -11.59 -11.16
C PHE A 67 5.59 -12.14 -9.98
N ILE A 68 5.02 -12.10 -8.76
CA ILE A 68 5.59 -12.77 -7.59
C ILE A 68 5.51 -14.28 -7.83
N PRO A 69 6.64 -15.02 -7.80
CA PRO A 69 6.70 -16.43 -8.16
C PRO A 69 5.65 -17.32 -7.50
N LYS A 70 5.39 -17.15 -6.19
CA LYS A 70 4.35 -17.92 -5.48
C LYS A 70 2.93 -17.66 -5.97
N ASN A 71 2.64 -16.45 -6.45
CA ASN A 71 1.34 -16.11 -7.04
C ASN A 71 1.27 -16.57 -8.49
N LEU A 72 2.39 -16.47 -9.21
CA LEU A 72 2.53 -16.91 -10.59
C LEU A 72 2.22 -18.40 -10.73
N THR A 73 2.82 -19.25 -9.88
CA THR A 73 2.62 -20.71 -9.94
C THR A 73 1.17 -21.10 -9.66
N LYS A 74 0.51 -20.43 -8.71
CA LYS A 74 -0.93 -20.62 -8.44
C LYS A 74 -1.82 -20.16 -9.59
N TRP A 75 -1.44 -19.07 -10.23
CA TRP A 75 -2.20 -18.50 -11.34
C TRP A 75 -2.09 -19.39 -12.59
N SER A 76 -0.88 -19.84 -12.93
CA SER A 76 -0.64 -20.68 -14.10
C SER A 76 -1.23 -22.08 -13.99
N GLN A 77 -1.32 -22.65 -12.79
CA GLN A 77 -1.97 -23.96 -12.57
C GLN A 77 -3.49 -23.93 -12.78
N ASN A 78 -4.13 -22.77 -12.62
CA ASN A 78 -5.59 -22.65 -12.64
C ASN A 78 -6.19 -22.30 -14.02
N ILE A 79 -5.38 -22.01 -15.05
CA ILE A 79 -5.88 -21.37 -16.29
C ILE A 79 -5.16 -21.90 -17.55
N ASN A 80 -5.89 -21.98 -18.68
CA ASN A 80 -5.33 -22.15 -20.03
C ASN A 80 -4.28 -21.04 -20.31
N SER A 81 -3.00 -21.40 -20.28
CA SER A 81 -1.87 -20.46 -20.19
C SER A 81 -1.79 -19.45 -21.33
N THR A 82 -2.06 -19.84 -22.58
CA THR A 82 -1.85 -18.96 -23.75
C THR A 82 -2.84 -17.79 -23.85
N ILE A 83 -4.12 -18.01 -23.51
CA ILE A 83 -5.14 -16.93 -23.56
C ILE A 83 -4.91 -15.93 -22.42
N SER A 84 -4.46 -16.44 -21.28
CA SER A 84 -4.29 -15.65 -20.07
C SER A 84 -3.03 -14.79 -20.08
N THR A 85 -1.93 -15.26 -20.67
CA THR A 85 -0.72 -14.46 -20.88
C THR A 85 -0.98 -13.29 -21.84
N ASN A 86 -1.72 -13.50 -22.93
CA ASN A 86 -2.09 -12.42 -23.85
C ASN A 86 -2.95 -11.34 -23.13
N ILE A 87 -3.97 -11.75 -22.36
CA ILE A 87 -4.77 -10.82 -21.56
C ILE A 87 -3.91 -10.03 -20.57
N MET A 88 -2.93 -10.68 -19.94
CA MET A 88 -2.01 -10.03 -19.00
C MET A 88 -1.12 -9.00 -19.69
N VAL A 89 -0.56 -9.34 -20.85
CA VAL A 89 0.25 -8.42 -21.67
C VAL A 89 -0.56 -7.20 -22.10
N GLN A 90 -1.80 -7.39 -22.57
CA GLN A 90 -2.67 -6.27 -22.92
C GLN A 90 -3.00 -5.39 -21.70
N LYS A 91 -3.25 -5.99 -20.52
CA LYS A 91 -3.46 -5.22 -19.28
C LYS A 91 -2.23 -4.42 -18.87
N ILE A 92 -1.04 -5.00 -18.97
CA ILE A 92 0.21 -4.30 -18.62
C ILE A 92 0.46 -3.17 -19.60
N LYS A 93 0.30 -3.42 -20.89
CA LYS A 93 0.49 -2.40 -21.94
C LYS A 93 -0.45 -1.21 -21.78
N THR A 94 -1.72 -1.48 -21.47
CA THR A 94 -2.72 -0.42 -21.24
C THR A 94 -2.48 0.34 -19.93
N SER A 95 -2.02 -0.35 -18.88
CA SER A 95 -1.79 0.27 -17.56
C SER A 95 -0.45 1.00 -17.45
N TYR A 96 0.58 0.50 -18.14
CA TYR A 96 1.97 0.96 -18.04
C TYR A 96 2.50 1.35 -19.43
N THR A 97 1.79 2.25 -20.11
CA THR A 97 2.10 2.72 -21.48
C THR A 97 3.52 3.29 -21.61
N PHE A 98 4.10 3.81 -20.53
CA PHE A 98 5.46 4.35 -20.49
C PHE A 98 6.57 3.32 -20.68
N LEU A 99 6.31 2.02 -20.46
CA LEU A 99 7.34 0.98 -20.60
C LEU A 99 7.69 0.68 -22.07
N GLN A 100 6.85 1.08 -23.04
CA GLN A 100 7.08 0.92 -24.49
C GLN A 100 7.58 -0.47 -24.93
N VAL A 101 7.08 -1.54 -24.31
CA VAL A 101 7.54 -2.91 -24.55
C VAL A 101 6.81 -3.54 -25.74
N SER A 102 7.52 -4.34 -26.52
CA SER A 102 6.93 -5.20 -27.55
C SER A 102 6.14 -6.36 -26.93
N ASP A 103 4.91 -6.57 -27.39
CA ASP A 103 4.01 -7.64 -26.92
C ASP A 103 4.69 -9.01 -27.00
N VAL A 104 5.44 -9.27 -28.09
CA VAL A 104 6.14 -10.54 -28.31
C VAL A 104 7.25 -10.78 -27.28
N LEU A 105 7.99 -9.73 -26.92
CA LEU A 105 9.09 -9.81 -25.96
C LEU A 105 8.55 -10.04 -24.54
N LEU A 106 7.50 -9.31 -24.15
CA LEU A 106 6.89 -9.49 -22.84
C LEU A 106 6.26 -10.88 -22.70
N MET A 107 5.60 -11.38 -23.75
CA MET A 107 5.06 -12.74 -23.77
C MET A 107 6.16 -13.79 -23.55
N SER A 108 7.27 -13.70 -24.28
CA SER A 108 8.36 -14.67 -24.15
C SER A 108 9.04 -14.60 -22.78
N GLU A 109 9.23 -13.41 -22.22
CA GLU A 109 9.75 -13.24 -20.85
C GLU A 109 8.80 -13.86 -19.82
N ILE A 110 7.48 -13.63 -19.94
CA ILE A 110 6.47 -14.21 -19.05
C ILE A 110 6.50 -15.73 -19.13
N ASP A 111 6.53 -16.30 -20.33
CA ASP A 111 6.56 -17.75 -20.52
C ASP A 111 7.83 -18.35 -19.91
N LEU A 112 9.00 -17.74 -20.14
CA LEU A 112 10.26 -18.19 -19.53
C LEU A 112 10.24 -18.06 -18.00
N TRP A 113 9.60 -17.03 -17.45
CA TRP A 113 9.47 -16.81 -16.01
C TRP A 113 8.57 -17.87 -15.38
N ILE A 114 7.43 -18.17 -16.02
CA ILE A 114 6.51 -19.24 -15.64
C ILE A 114 7.24 -20.59 -15.63
N GLN A 115 7.95 -20.92 -16.71
CA GLN A 115 8.69 -22.19 -16.83
C GLN A 115 9.79 -22.31 -15.77
N LYS A 116 10.54 -21.23 -15.50
CA LYS A 116 11.55 -21.20 -14.42
C LYS A 116 10.92 -21.62 -13.10
N TRP A 117 9.85 -20.95 -12.66
CA TRP A 117 9.29 -21.20 -11.33
C TRP A 117 8.51 -22.50 -11.22
N HIS A 118 7.87 -22.97 -12.30
CA HIS A 118 7.31 -24.33 -12.32
C HIS A 118 8.38 -25.40 -12.12
N SER A 119 9.55 -25.24 -12.74
CA SER A 119 10.64 -26.20 -12.58
C SER A 119 11.17 -26.25 -11.15
N TYR A 120 11.14 -25.13 -10.42
CA TYR A 120 11.53 -25.05 -9.00
C TYR A 120 10.45 -25.66 -8.08
N ASP A 121 9.17 -25.36 -8.35
CA ASP A 121 8.04 -25.90 -7.61
C ASP A 121 7.97 -27.43 -7.71
N LEU A 122 8.15 -27.98 -8.93
CA LEU A 122 8.24 -29.42 -9.17
C LEU A 122 9.42 -30.09 -8.44
N LYS A 123 10.52 -29.35 -8.27
CA LYS A 123 11.70 -29.82 -7.52
C LYS A 123 11.57 -29.61 -6.01
N SER A 124 10.41 -29.15 -5.52
CA SER A 124 10.18 -28.80 -4.10
C SER A 124 11.22 -27.80 -3.55
N GLN A 125 11.70 -26.90 -4.41
CA GLN A 125 12.61 -25.82 -4.02
C GLN A 125 11.82 -24.59 -3.55
N SER A 126 12.45 -23.74 -2.74
CA SER A 126 11.81 -22.53 -2.20
C SER A 126 11.45 -21.56 -3.32
N VAL A 127 10.16 -21.29 -3.48
CA VAL A 127 9.63 -20.29 -4.42
C VAL A 127 9.48 -18.94 -3.69
N PRO A 128 9.99 -17.83 -4.25
CA PRO A 128 9.89 -16.52 -3.62
C PRO A 128 8.44 -16.10 -3.35
N GLU A 129 8.16 -15.74 -2.09
CA GLU A 129 6.86 -15.24 -1.66
C GLU A 129 6.77 -13.70 -1.67
N ASN A 130 7.93 -13.05 -1.62
CA ASN A 130 8.06 -11.60 -1.53
C ASN A 130 8.68 -11.01 -2.79
N VAL A 131 8.30 -9.77 -3.10
CA VAL A 131 8.83 -9.00 -4.25
C VAL A 131 10.35 -8.85 -4.16
N PHE A 132 10.90 -8.65 -2.96
CA PHE A 132 12.34 -8.49 -2.77
C PHE A 132 13.13 -9.75 -3.13
N HIS A 133 12.69 -10.92 -2.68
CA HIS A 133 13.31 -12.19 -3.07
C HIS A 133 13.11 -12.50 -4.56
N ALA A 134 11.95 -12.14 -5.12
CA ALA A 134 11.72 -12.24 -6.56
C ALA A 134 12.69 -11.34 -7.36
N LEU A 135 12.99 -10.16 -6.85
CA LEU A 135 13.96 -9.24 -7.44
C LEU A 135 15.39 -9.78 -7.35
N GLU A 136 15.80 -10.37 -6.24
CA GLU A 136 17.13 -10.99 -6.08
C GLU A 136 17.37 -12.10 -7.12
N GLU A 137 16.35 -12.93 -7.35
CA GLU A 137 16.38 -14.07 -8.28
C GLU A 137 16.10 -13.69 -9.75
N CYS A 138 15.79 -12.43 -10.02
CA CYS A 138 15.47 -11.94 -11.37
C CYS A 138 16.72 -11.42 -12.08
N CYS A 139 17.16 -12.18 -13.08
CA CYS A 139 18.28 -11.83 -13.96
C CYS A 139 17.84 -10.78 -14.98
N GLU A 140 18.45 -9.59 -14.94
CA GLU A 140 18.12 -8.45 -15.78
C GLU A 140 18.33 -8.71 -17.28
N THR A 141 19.30 -9.55 -17.65
CA THR A 141 19.57 -9.87 -19.06
C THR A 141 18.49 -10.75 -19.68
N ILE A 142 17.87 -11.63 -18.88
CA ILE A 142 16.85 -12.58 -19.37
C ILE A 142 15.45 -11.99 -19.22
N TYR A 143 15.22 -11.21 -18.15
CA TYR A 143 13.90 -10.72 -17.76
C TYR A 143 13.89 -9.18 -17.54
N PRO A 144 14.35 -8.36 -18.49
CA PRO A 144 14.48 -6.90 -18.29
C PRO A 144 13.14 -6.23 -17.99
N THR A 145 12.05 -6.68 -18.63
CA THR A 145 10.73 -6.06 -18.46
C THR A 145 10.09 -6.51 -17.16
N ILE A 146 10.18 -7.79 -16.81
CA ILE A 146 9.71 -8.32 -15.53
C ILE A 146 10.46 -7.68 -14.36
N LYS A 147 11.78 -7.49 -14.48
CA LYS A 147 12.58 -6.78 -13.46
C LYS A 147 12.05 -5.38 -13.23
N SER A 148 11.80 -4.63 -14.30
CA SER A 148 11.23 -3.28 -14.23
C SER A 148 9.86 -3.27 -13.56
N LEU A 149 8.99 -4.22 -13.90
CA LEU A 149 7.66 -4.38 -13.29
C LEU A 149 7.74 -4.73 -11.79
N LEU A 150 8.69 -5.59 -11.39
CA LEU A 150 8.94 -5.91 -9.99
C LEU A 150 9.51 -4.72 -9.21
N ILE A 151 10.36 -3.90 -9.82
CA ILE A 151 10.87 -2.65 -9.20
C ILE A 151 9.72 -1.66 -8.99
N ILE A 152 8.86 -1.48 -10.00
CA ILE A 152 7.65 -0.66 -9.88
C ILE A 152 6.80 -1.18 -8.71
N LEU A 153 6.55 -2.48 -8.65
CA LEU A 153 5.77 -3.09 -7.57
C LEU A 153 6.40 -2.85 -6.19
N ALA A 154 7.73 -2.95 -6.07
CA ALA A 154 8.44 -2.69 -4.81
C ALA A 154 8.41 -1.20 -4.41
N ALA A 155 8.35 -0.29 -5.38
CA ALA A 155 8.29 1.15 -5.14
C ALA A 155 6.87 1.65 -4.84
N LEU A 156 5.83 0.90 -5.22
CA LEU A 156 4.45 1.28 -4.97
C LEU A 156 4.11 1.21 -3.47
N PRO A 157 3.55 2.28 -2.88
CA PRO A 157 3.10 2.25 -1.49
C PRO A 157 1.82 1.42 -1.40
N ILE A 158 1.94 0.12 -1.13
CA ILE A 158 0.80 -0.80 -0.93
C ILE A 158 -0.01 -0.42 0.33
N SER A 159 0.61 0.29 1.29
CA SER A 159 -0.06 0.75 2.51
C SER A 159 0.23 2.20 2.87
N THR A 160 -0.74 2.83 3.51
CA THR A 160 -0.61 4.16 4.13
C THR A 160 0.27 4.15 5.38
N ALA A 161 0.72 2.98 5.86
CA ALA A 161 1.46 2.84 7.10
C ALA A 161 2.76 3.67 7.14
N SER A 162 3.47 3.79 6.00
CA SER A 162 4.67 4.65 5.92
C SER A 162 4.31 6.14 6.03
N ALA A 163 3.22 6.57 5.40
CA ALA A 163 2.70 7.92 5.52
C ALA A 163 2.20 8.19 6.95
N GLU A 164 1.45 7.26 7.56
CA GLU A 164 0.96 7.36 8.94
C GLU A 164 2.11 7.42 9.96
N ARG A 165 3.17 6.61 9.77
CA ARG A 165 4.40 6.72 10.57
C ARG A 165 5.04 8.09 10.40
N SER A 166 5.14 8.60 9.16
CA SER A 166 5.66 9.93 8.88
C SER A 166 4.81 11.03 9.53
N PHE A 167 3.48 10.95 9.47
CA PHE A 167 2.57 11.88 10.15
C PHE A 167 2.68 11.81 11.68
N SER A 168 2.87 10.63 12.24
CA SER A 168 3.15 10.45 13.67
C SER A 168 4.46 11.14 14.07
N THR A 169 5.53 10.97 13.26
CA THR A 169 6.79 11.68 13.51
C THR A 169 6.65 13.20 13.34
N LEU A 170 5.93 13.67 12.32
CA LEU A 170 5.63 15.09 12.11
C LEU A 170 4.84 15.67 13.27
N ARG A 171 3.89 14.92 13.85
CA ARG A 171 3.15 15.34 15.05
C ARG A 171 4.06 15.53 16.26
N ARG A 172 5.14 14.73 16.39
CA ARG A 172 6.17 14.93 17.42
C ARG A 172 7.08 16.13 17.13
N LEU A 173 7.36 16.43 15.87
CA LEU A 173 8.20 17.56 15.47
C LEU A 173 7.45 18.91 15.53
N LYS A 174 6.16 18.91 15.18
CA LYS A 174 5.26 20.06 15.19
C LYS A 174 4.45 20.09 16.49
N THR A 175 5.13 20.40 17.59
CA THR A 175 4.47 20.61 18.88
C THR A 175 3.78 21.98 18.94
N TRP A 176 2.82 22.14 19.84
CA TRP A 176 2.07 23.39 20.03
C TRP A 176 2.96 24.60 20.31
N MET A 177 4.07 24.40 21.05
CA MET A 177 5.08 25.44 21.31
C MET A 177 5.92 25.82 20.07
N ARG A 178 5.89 25.02 19.00
CA ARG A 178 6.62 25.25 17.73
C ARG A 178 5.67 25.65 16.59
N SER A 179 4.49 26.19 16.92
CA SER A 179 3.44 26.55 15.97
C SER A 179 3.79 27.68 14.99
N ARG A 180 4.79 28.53 15.31
CA ARG A 180 5.29 29.61 14.41
C ARG A 180 6.44 29.19 13.49
N MET A 181 6.76 27.90 13.40
CA MET A 181 7.86 27.42 12.55
C MET A 181 7.46 27.45 11.06
N GLY A 182 8.32 28.04 10.21
CA GLY A 182 8.13 28.04 8.77
C GLY A 182 8.29 26.65 8.14
N GLU A 183 7.69 26.44 6.97
CA GLU A 183 7.65 25.14 6.29
C GLU A 183 9.05 24.59 5.98
N GLU A 184 9.99 25.42 5.50
CA GLU A 184 11.37 24.98 5.21
C GLU A 184 12.07 24.38 6.44
N ARG A 185 11.87 24.98 7.61
CA ARG A 185 12.48 24.48 8.85
C ARG A 185 11.82 23.18 9.29
N LEU A 186 10.50 23.05 9.09
CA LEU A 186 9.76 21.83 9.40
C LEU A 186 10.22 20.67 8.51
N THR A 187 10.31 20.87 7.20
CA THR A 187 10.73 19.85 6.24
C THR A 187 12.18 19.43 6.49
N SER A 188 13.07 20.38 6.74
CA SER A 188 14.47 20.09 7.08
C SER A 188 14.59 19.24 8.35
N LEU A 189 13.81 19.56 9.39
CA LEU A 189 13.83 18.80 10.64
C LEU A 189 13.20 17.41 10.49
N ALA A 190 12.16 17.29 9.65
CA ALA A 190 11.56 16.01 9.31
C ALA A 190 12.56 15.10 8.60
N LEU A 191 13.30 15.61 7.61
CA LEU A 191 14.34 14.87 6.91
C LEU A 191 15.47 14.39 7.84
N LEU A 192 15.93 15.25 8.75
CA LEU A 192 16.93 14.86 9.75
C LEU A 192 16.43 13.74 10.67
N ASN A 193 15.15 13.77 11.03
CA ASN A 193 14.56 12.75 11.91
C ASN A 193 14.29 11.43 11.18
N THR A 194 13.90 11.46 9.90
CA THR A 194 13.70 10.24 9.09
C THR A 194 15.01 9.58 8.71
N HIS A 195 16.05 10.37 8.42
CA HIS A 195 17.37 9.90 7.99
C HIS A 195 18.44 9.96 9.09
N ARG A 196 18.04 9.62 10.33
CA ARG A 196 18.91 9.56 11.51
C ARG A 196 20.11 8.61 11.38
N ASP A 197 20.03 7.64 10.48
CA ASP A 197 21.05 6.62 10.29
C ASP A 197 22.15 7.04 9.29
N ILE A 198 21.98 8.19 8.63
CA ILE A 198 22.99 8.76 7.75
C ILE A 198 23.99 9.53 8.62
N SER A 199 25.27 9.14 8.58
CA SER A 199 26.32 9.90 9.26
C SER A 199 26.53 11.24 8.57
N ILE A 200 26.56 12.30 9.37
CA ILE A 200 26.71 13.66 8.88
C ILE A 200 28.04 14.19 9.37
N ASP A 201 28.87 14.67 8.44
CA ASP A 201 30.12 15.35 8.76
C ASP A 201 29.84 16.76 9.30
N ILE A 202 30.04 16.92 10.60
CA ILE A 202 29.76 18.16 11.33
C ILE A 202 30.72 19.26 10.90
N GLU A 203 31.99 18.95 10.64
CA GLU A 203 33.01 19.93 10.27
C GLU A 203 32.66 20.57 8.92
N LYS A 204 32.29 19.74 7.95
CA LYS A 204 31.84 20.21 6.64
C LYS A 204 30.59 21.10 6.70
N ILE A 205 29.68 20.84 7.64
CA ILE A 205 28.51 21.71 7.88
C ILE A 205 28.94 23.04 8.46
N ILE A 206 29.84 23.03 9.44
CA ILE A 206 30.38 24.25 10.06
C ILE A 206 31.06 25.10 9.00
N ASP A 207 31.92 24.52 8.15
CA ASP A 207 32.59 25.23 7.07
C ASP A 207 31.61 25.79 6.04
N ARG A 208 30.62 25.00 5.64
CA ARG A 208 29.56 25.46 4.72
C ARG A 208 28.74 26.60 5.31
N PHE A 209 28.42 26.54 6.60
CA PHE A 209 27.73 27.61 7.32
C PHE A 209 28.63 28.85 7.45
N ALA A 210 29.93 28.65 7.72
CA ALA A 210 30.97 29.67 7.80
C ALA A 210 31.30 30.32 6.43
N ALA A 211 30.95 29.70 5.31
CA ALA A 211 31.02 30.32 3.98
C ALA A 211 29.80 31.22 3.63
N GLY A 212 28.67 31.07 4.34
CA GLY A 212 27.45 31.84 4.08
C GLY A 212 27.57 33.33 4.45
N LYS A 213 27.55 34.24 3.45
CA LYS A 213 27.82 35.69 3.61
C LYS A 213 26.69 36.54 4.22
N LYS A 214 25.47 36.04 4.40
CA LYS A 214 24.34 36.81 4.98
C LYS A 214 24.19 36.50 6.48
N ARG A 215 24.88 37.28 7.33
CA ARG A 215 24.87 37.08 8.80
C ARG A 215 24.32 38.24 9.62
N THR A 216 24.09 39.41 9.02
CA THR A 216 23.56 40.56 9.73
C THR A 216 22.05 40.62 9.56
N ILE A 217 21.31 40.40 10.64
CA ILE A 217 19.96 40.95 10.76
C ILE A 217 20.16 42.48 10.73
N LYS A 218 19.64 43.16 9.70
CA LYS A 218 19.56 44.62 9.74
C LYS A 218 18.59 44.97 10.87
N LEU A 219 19.13 45.24 12.05
CA LEU A 219 18.39 45.96 13.08
C LEU A 219 18.15 47.36 12.51
N LEU A 220 16.97 47.56 11.92
CA LEU A 220 16.44 48.88 11.64
C LEU A 220 16.10 49.50 13.00
N LEU A 221 17.08 50.22 13.56
CA LEU A 221 16.87 51.23 14.59
C LEU A 221 16.39 52.52 13.93
#